data_AF-A0A6J2X9G8-F1
#
_entry.id   AF-A0A6J2X9G8-F1
#
_cell.length_a   1.000
_cell.length_b   1.000
_cell.length_c   1.000
_cell.angle_alpha   90.00
_cell.angle_beta   90.00
_cell.angle_gamma   90.00
#
_symmetry.space_group_name_H-M   'P 1'
#
loop_
_entity.id
_entity.type
_entity.pdbx_description
1 polymer ?
#
loop_
_entity_poly.entity_id
_entity_poly.type
_entity_poly.pdbx_seq_one_letter_code
_entity_poly.pdbx_strand_id
1 'polypeptide(L)'
;MMLMGDGPPKERGRHRTKVENDIISRRERDFRHQQMWTGAVDYYKHWGKINTKFEEWTSPRYYEDNNKMLCDMRTKRDKEELLEKRRTRLKKLLEEEEKSYEVELMVKKNLQAVHKPGKSKEEDIEVLKEISSSFRTKEEERKRREAELKLYHQWRNNNPIVRQYESKYKIADMKLSWLDQQIEKKMQKEKEENERKLFIKQQEERLKQEQLKEGKRQAEIKEKKSLLRENLNKQIEDLKEMQKQSESLKQIELEDIQRKQQILNLEEETKEEERTRLAKECALYNVKQHKLKLKQKALLIQESLAKEKDLILKMKRLELEDLILDKIKKQEIKKGLQEFLEIVREQEELERCRQKYLEFIFESEAKSVYEKQLEIWNKEESCRRSLMKEVLDTVKEQINYKLDQNKQKQEDILKEREEMIQKIEEYDKEMEMLKEEEQKDKQRQRKILEKDIALQKAKKKESENLKLKEIDEELERVRKEEERLQKEIMAMQRKRGPLRPPPRSRLFY
;
A
#
# COMPACT_ATOMS: atom_id res chain seq x y z
N MET A 1 32.90 70.21 -34.38
CA MET A 1 33.01 68.77 -34.06
C MET A 1 32.17 68.53 -32.81
N MET A 2 30.88 68.18 -32.89
CA MET A 2 30.33 66.86 -33.25
C MET A 2 31.19 65.70 -32.73
N LEU A 3 30.73 64.99 -31.70
CA LEU A 3 30.12 63.65 -31.81
C LEU A 3 29.78 63.09 -30.41
N MET A 4 28.53 62.62 -30.29
CA MET A 4 28.02 61.44 -29.55
C MET A 4 28.50 61.23 -28.09
N GLY A 5 27.66 61.15 -27.06
CA GLY A 5 26.48 60.28 -26.99
C GLY A 5 26.85 58.96 -26.30
N ASP A 6 27.02 58.97 -24.97
CA ASP A 6 27.21 57.74 -24.17
C ASP A 6 25.94 57.43 -23.37
N GLY A 7 25.33 56.30 -23.72
CA GLY A 7 24.11 55.77 -23.11
C GLY A 7 24.30 55.18 -21.70
N PRO A 8 23.20 54.75 -21.05
CA PRO A 8 23.22 54.33 -19.64
C PRO A 8 24.04 53.05 -19.43
N PRO A 9 24.64 52.86 -18.23
CA PRO A 9 25.60 51.80 -18.00
C PRO A 9 24.93 50.41 -18.02
N LYS A 10 25.59 49.48 -18.74
CA LYS A 10 25.17 48.09 -19.01
C LYS A 10 24.81 47.32 -17.73
N GLU A 11 23.56 46.86 -17.63
CA GLU A 11 22.97 46.08 -16.52
C GLU A 11 23.53 44.66 -16.29
N ARG A 12 24.58 44.24 -17.03
CA ARG A 12 25.07 42.84 -17.01
C ARG A 12 25.76 42.42 -15.70
N GLY A 13 26.15 43.37 -14.85
CA GLY A 13 26.76 43.10 -13.54
C GLY A 13 25.78 42.80 -12.40
N ARG A 14 24.52 43.25 -12.50
CA ARG A 14 23.51 43.11 -11.42
C ARG A 14 22.96 41.70 -11.30
N HIS A 15 22.83 40.98 -12.42
CA HIS A 15 22.31 39.61 -12.39
C HIS A 15 23.31 38.63 -11.74
N ARG A 16 24.62 38.81 -11.99
CA ARG A 16 25.66 37.98 -11.38
C ARG A 16 25.75 38.20 -9.87
N THR A 17 25.75 39.46 -9.43
CA THR A 17 25.73 39.80 -8.00
C THR A 17 24.44 39.33 -7.31
N LYS A 18 23.28 39.37 -8.00
CA LYS A 18 22.02 38.84 -7.44
C LYS A 18 22.07 37.31 -7.28
N VAL A 19 22.61 36.59 -8.26
CA VAL A 19 22.80 35.13 -8.18
C VAL A 19 23.82 34.76 -7.09
N GLU A 20 24.92 35.50 -6.99
CA GLU A 20 25.91 35.32 -5.93
C GLU A 20 25.28 35.59 -4.54
N ASN A 21 24.47 36.64 -4.39
CA ASN A 21 23.74 36.95 -3.16
C ASN A 21 22.67 35.90 -2.79
N ASP A 22 21.96 35.35 -3.79
CA ASP A 22 20.99 34.28 -3.57
C ASP A 22 21.69 32.98 -3.13
N ILE A 23 22.87 32.67 -3.68
CA ILE A 23 23.70 31.54 -3.23
C ILE A 23 24.20 31.77 -1.80
N ILE A 24 24.65 32.98 -1.46
CA ILE A 24 25.09 33.34 -0.11
C ILE A 24 23.92 33.22 0.87
N SER A 25 22.74 33.75 0.53
CA SER A 25 21.54 33.69 1.35
C SER A 25 21.03 32.25 1.55
N ARG A 26 21.14 31.40 0.52
CA ARG A 26 20.87 29.95 0.66
C ARG A 26 21.87 29.29 1.59
N ARG A 27 23.17 29.55 1.42
CA ARG A 27 24.22 29.02 2.31
C ARG A 27 24.05 29.48 3.74
N GLU A 28 23.67 30.74 3.98
CA GLU A 28 23.39 31.25 5.32
C GLU A 28 22.14 30.62 5.93
N ARG A 29 21.09 30.40 5.13
CA ARG A 29 19.88 29.71 5.59
C ARG A 29 20.19 28.26 5.94
N ASP A 30 20.94 27.56 5.09
CA ASP A 30 21.36 26.17 5.30
C ASP A 30 22.32 26.07 6.51
N PHE A 31 23.20 27.06 6.68
CA PHE A 31 24.10 27.13 7.83
C PHE A 31 23.35 27.39 9.13
N ARG A 32 22.37 28.32 9.15
CA ARG A 32 21.50 28.55 10.32
C ARG A 32 20.64 27.33 10.62
N HIS A 33 20.10 26.68 9.59
CA HIS A 33 19.34 25.44 9.72
C HIS A 33 20.23 24.33 10.30
N GLN A 34 21.44 24.14 9.76
CA GLN A 34 22.39 23.18 10.31
C GLN A 34 22.75 23.52 11.75
N GLN A 35 23.04 24.77 12.11
CA GLN A 35 23.36 25.13 13.50
C GLN A 35 22.20 24.90 14.47
N MET A 36 20.96 25.14 14.06
CA MET A 36 19.79 24.87 14.91
C MET A 36 19.56 23.37 15.09
N TRP A 37 19.80 22.57 14.04
CA TRP A 37 19.46 21.15 14.05
C TRP A 37 20.63 20.22 14.39
N THR A 38 21.89 20.66 14.34
CA THR A 38 23.05 19.81 14.68
C THR A 38 22.97 19.31 16.11
N GLY A 39 22.66 20.17 17.08
CA GLY A 39 22.48 19.78 18.48
C GLY A 39 21.35 18.76 18.68
N ALA A 40 20.21 18.96 18.01
CA ALA A 40 19.10 18.01 18.05
C ALA A 40 19.42 16.69 17.35
N VAL A 41 20.07 16.74 16.19
CA VAL A 41 20.51 15.55 15.44
C VAL A 41 21.53 14.74 16.24
N ASP A 42 22.48 15.39 16.90
CA ASP A 42 23.47 14.72 17.73
C ASP A 42 22.84 14.14 19.00
N TYR A 43 21.86 14.83 19.60
CA TYR A 43 21.05 14.32 20.70
C TYR A 43 20.29 13.04 20.30
N TYR A 44 19.54 13.07 19.20
CA TYR A 44 18.79 11.89 18.74
C TYR A 44 19.69 10.77 18.22
N LYS A 45 20.86 11.08 17.65
CA LYS A 45 21.87 10.07 17.29
C LYS A 45 22.48 9.41 18.53
N HIS A 46 22.78 10.19 19.56
CA HIS A 46 23.31 9.67 20.82
C HIS A 46 22.29 8.77 21.52
N TRP A 47 21.06 9.25 21.65
CA TRP A 47 19.97 8.47 22.23
C TRP A 47 19.58 7.28 21.38
N GLY A 48 19.61 7.39 20.04
CA GLY A 48 19.42 6.25 19.15
C GLY A 48 20.43 5.13 19.40
N LYS A 49 21.72 5.47 19.60
CA LYS A 49 22.77 4.48 19.93
C LYS A 49 22.60 3.84 21.32
N ILE A 50 22.09 4.59 22.29
CA ILE A 50 21.79 4.05 23.62
C ILE A 50 20.54 3.17 23.54
N ASN A 51 19.51 3.61 22.83
CA ASN A 51 18.26 2.91 22.71
C ASN A 51 18.36 1.65 21.84
N THR A 52 19.28 1.58 20.88
CA THR A 52 19.52 0.34 20.12
C THR A 52 19.94 -0.82 21.02
N LYS A 53 20.75 -0.58 22.05
CA LYS A 53 21.09 -1.65 23.01
C LYS A 53 19.91 -2.02 23.91
N PHE A 54 19.08 -1.04 24.25
CA PHE A 54 17.86 -1.27 25.00
C PHE A 54 16.83 -2.07 24.19
N GLU A 55 16.64 -1.72 22.92
CA GLU A 55 15.81 -2.45 21.95
C GLU A 55 16.35 -3.85 21.71
N GLU A 56 17.67 -4.03 21.62
CA GLU A 56 18.30 -5.35 21.54
C GLU A 56 17.98 -6.19 22.79
N TRP A 57 18.12 -5.64 24.00
CA TRP A 57 17.84 -6.38 25.25
C TRP A 57 16.35 -6.63 25.51
N THR A 58 15.48 -5.75 25.04
CA THR A 58 14.03 -5.88 25.18
C THR A 58 13.38 -6.60 24.00
N SER A 59 14.14 -6.85 22.94
CA SER A 59 13.66 -7.61 21.79
C SER A 59 13.33 -9.04 22.20
N PRO A 60 12.17 -9.58 21.78
CA PRO A 60 11.84 -11.00 21.93
C PRO A 60 12.97 -11.92 21.43
N ARG A 61 13.71 -11.48 20.41
CA ARG A 61 14.83 -12.22 19.82
C ARG A 61 16.00 -12.41 20.79
N TYR A 62 16.28 -11.44 21.66
CA TYR A 62 17.34 -11.58 22.66
C TYR A 62 16.99 -12.63 23.71
N TYR A 63 15.73 -12.67 24.16
CA TYR A 63 15.26 -13.70 25.08
C TYR A 63 15.25 -15.08 24.43
N GLU A 64 14.86 -15.19 23.15
CA GLU A 64 14.95 -16.43 22.39
C GLU A 64 16.40 -16.93 22.25
N ASP A 65 17.34 -16.04 21.90
CA ASP A 65 18.74 -16.40 21.71
C ASP A 65 19.43 -16.73 23.05
N ASN A 66 19.09 -16.02 24.13
CA ASN A 66 19.56 -16.36 25.48
C ASN A 66 19.00 -17.71 25.95
N ASN A 67 17.72 -17.99 25.71
CA ASN A 67 17.11 -19.27 26.03
C ASN A 67 17.74 -20.42 25.22
N LYS A 68 18.05 -20.21 23.93
CA LYS A 68 18.81 -21.18 23.12
C LYS A 68 20.20 -21.44 23.70
N MET A 69 20.93 -20.40 24.09
CA MET A 69 22.25 -20.55 24.72
C MET A 69 22.17 -21.33 26.04
N LEU A 70 21.14 -21.10 26.85
CA LEU A 70 20.91 -21.87 28.08
C LEU A 70 20.56 -23.33 27.80
N CYS A 71 19.73 -23.60 26.78
CA CYS A 71 19.43 -24.95 26.32
C CYS A 71 20.70 -25.67 25.82
N ASP A 72 21.51 -25.00 25.02
CA ASP A 72 22.78 -25.55 24.52
C ASP A 72 23.74 -25.88 25.65
N MET A 73 23.85 -25.01 26.66
CA MET A 73 24.68 -25.26 27.85
C MET A 73 24.16 -26.44 28.70
N ARG A 74 22.85 -26.68 28.74
CA ARG A 74 22.27 -27.88 29.37
C ARG A 74 22.61 -29.14 28.58
N THR A 75 22.39 -29.14 27.26
CA THR A 75 22.69 -30.31 26.43
C THR A 75 24.18 -30.67 26.43
N LYS A 76 25.08 -29.68 26.53
CA LYS A 76 26.53 -29.93 26.70
C LYS A 76 26.84 -30.62 28.01
N ARG A 77 26.27 -30.15 29.13
CA ARG A 77 26.40 -30.81 30.43
C ARG A 77 25.87 -32.24 30.42
N ASP A 78 24.69 -32.46 29.83
CA ASP A 78 24.12 -33.82 29.73
C ASP A 78 25.02 -34.76 28.92
N LYS A 79 25.64 -34.26 27.83
CA LYS A 79 26.62 -35.02 27.04
C LYS A 79 27.89 -35.32 27.82
N GLU A 80 28.41 -34.37 28.60
CA GLU A 80 29.57 -34.56 29.46
C GLU A 80 29.30 -35.61 30.53
N GLU A 81 28.15 -35.56 31.20
CA GLU A 81 27.73 -36.58 32.16
C GLU A 81 27.61 -37.97 31.53
N LEU A 82 27.05 -38.06 30.31
CA LEU A 82 26.97 -39.32 29.58
C LEU A 82 28.36 -39.86 29.19
N LEU A 83 29.28 -38.98 28.80
CA LEU A 83 30.67 -39.34 28.52
C LEU A 83 31.38 -39.83 29.78
N GLU A 84 31.14 -39.21 30.93
CA GLU A 84 31.73 -39.62 32.21
C GLU A 84 31.16 -40.96 32.69
N LYS A 85 29.85 -41.18 32.54
CA LYS A 85 29.21 -42.50 32.74
C LYS A 85 29.80 -43.57 31.81
N ARG A 86 30.14 -43.21 30.57
CA ARG A 86 30.80 -44.13 29.63
C ARG A 86 32.25 -44.40 30.05
N ARG A 87 33.02 -43.37 30.42
CA ARG A 87 34.41 -43.50 30.88
C ARG A 87 34.51 -44.37 32.12
N THR A 88 33.60 -44.21 33.08
CA THR A 88 33.56 -45.05 34.29
C THR A 88 33.22 -46.51 33.98
N ARG A 89 32.31 -46.79 33.04
CA ARG A 89 32.05 -48.18 32.56
C ARG A 89 33.26 -48.79 31.86
N LEU A 90 33.91 -48.02 30.98
CA LEU A 90 35.12 -48.48 30.29
C LEU A 90 36.26 -48.74 31.26
N LYS A 91 36.42 -47.88 32.27
CA LYS A 91 37.43 -48.07 33.33
C LYS A 91 37.17 -49.37 34.11
N LYS A 92 35.91 -49.67 34.45
CA LYS A 92 35.55 -50.95 35.09
C LYS A 92 35.86 -52.16 34.22
N LEU A 93 35.51 -52.11 32.93
CA LEU A 93 35.85 -53.17 31.97
C LEU A 93 37.37 -53.38 31.88
N LEU A 94 38.14 -52.29 31.83
CA LEU A 94 39.59 -52.36 31.76
C LEU A 94 40.19 -52.92 33.07
N GLU A 95 39.66 -52.54 34.23
CA GLU A 95 40.05 -53.12 35.54
C GLU A 95 39.69 -54.62 35.63
N GLU A 96 38.59 -55.06 35.00
CA GLU A 96 38.21 -56.47 34.90
C GLU A 96 39.15 -57.25 33.97
N GLU A 97 39.49 -56.68 32.81
CA GLU A 97 40.48 -57.22 31.88
C GLU A 97 41.86 -57.33 32.53
N GLU A 98 42.34 -56.30 33.22
CA GLU A 98 43.61 -56.31 33.95
C GLU A 98 43.65 -57.41 35.02
N LYS A 99 42.60 -57.56 35.82
CA LYS A 99 42.50 -58.65 36.80
C LYS A 99 42.52 -60.03 36.13
N SER A 100 41.80 -60.20 35.02
CA SER A 100 41.81 -61.46 34.28
C SER A 100 43.20 -61.78 33.71
N TYR A 101 43.90 -60.78 33.21
CA TYR A 101 45.25 -60.90 32.68
C TYR A 101 46.29 -61.17 33.79
N GLU A 102 46.16 -60.55 34.96
CA GLU A 102 46.97 -60.86 36.14
C GLU A 102 46.79 -62.31 36.60
N VAL A 103 45.56 -62.82 36.57
CA VAL A 103 45.26 -64.23 36.85
C VAL A 103 45.91 -65.14 35.79
N GLU A 104 45.82 -64.80 34.51
CA GLU A 104 46.51 -65.54 33.44
C GLU A 104 48.04 -65.52 33.60
N LEU A 105 48.62 -64.39 34.00
CA LEU A 105 50.04 -64.25 34.30
C LEU A 105 50.45 -65.06 35.53
N MET A 106 49.63 -65.11 36.58
CA MET A 106 49.85 -65.98 37.75
C MET A 106 49.78 -67.46 37.36
N VAL A 107 48.82 -67.86 36.51
CA VAL A 107 48.72 -69.22 35.98
C VAL A 107 49.92 -69.57 35.11
N LYS A 108 50.34 -68.68 34.20
CA LYS A 108 51.54 -68.87 33.39
C LYS A 108 52.81 -68.88 34.22
N LYS A 109 52.94 -68.03 35.25
CA LYS A 109 54.07 -68.04 36.19
C LYS A 109 54.09 -69.33 37.01
N ASN A 110 52.95 -69.86 37.45
CA ASN A 110 52.87 -71.14 38.13
C ASN A 110 53.22 -72.31 37.19
N LEU A 111 52.76 -72.28 35.93
CA LEU A 111 53.11 -73.27 34.91
C LEU A 111 54.60 -73.19 34.51
N GLN A 112 55.18 -71.98 34.44
CA GLN A 112 56.60 -71.74 34.19
C GLN A 112 57.49 -72.00 35.42
N ALA A 113 56.96 -71.87 36.64
CA ALA A 113 57.65 -72.23 37.90
C ALA A 113 57.74 -73.75 38.08
N VAL A 114 56.82 -74.52 37.48
CA VAL A 114 56.85 -75.99 37.44
C VAL A 114 57.74 -76.52 36.30
N HIS A 115 58.04 -75.71 35.27
CA HIS A 115 58.94 -76.09 34.17
C HIS A 115 60.23 -75.26 34.19
N LYS A 116 61.15 -75.64 35.08
CA LYS A 116 62.57 -75.26 34.94
C LYS A 116 63.18 -76.03 33.77
N PRO A 117 63.72 -75.36 32.73
CA PRO A 117 64.43 -76.03 31.66
C PRO A 117 65.85 -76.33 32.14
N GLY A 118 66.13 -77.59 32.45
CA GLY A 118 67.48 -77.99 32.84
C GLY A 118 67.58 -79.40 33.35
N LYS A 119 67.76 -80.35 32.41
CA LYS A 119 68.71 -81.48 32.43
C LYS A 119 68.11 -82.73 31.76
N SER A 120 68.44 -82.98 30.49
CA SER A 120 68.74 -84.31 29.89
C SER A 120 68.66 -84.23 28.35
N LYS A 121 69.78 -83.94 27.68
CA LYS A 121 69.87 -83.90 26.20
C LYS A 121 69.72 -85.28 25.51
N GLU A 122 69.30 -86.32 26.23
CA GLU A 122 69.03 -87.66 25.69
C GLU A 122 67.55 -88.09 25.83
N GLU A 123 66.81 -87.58 26.83
CA GLU A 123 65.35 -87.80 26.95
C GLU A 123 64.57 -86.93 25.94
N ASP A 124 65.13 -85.78 25.53
CA ASP A 124 64.53 -84.91 24.52
C ASP A 124 64.46 -85.56 23.13
N ILE A 125 65.33 -86.51 22.78
CA ILE A 125 65.28 -87.18 21.45
C ILE A 125 64.20 -88.27 21.43
N GLU A 126 63.98 -88.99 22.53
CA GLU A 126 62.88 -89.97 22.65
C GLU A 126 61.52 -89.28 22.75
N VAL A 127 61.41 -88.22 23.55
CA VAL A 127 60.20 -87.40 23.63
C VAL A 127 59.95 -86.68 22.30
N LEU A 128 60.97 -86.17 21.58
CA LEU A 128 60.79 -85.64 20.22
C LEU A 128 60.45 -86.73 19.20
N LYS A 129 60.89 -87.99 19.38
CA LYS A 129 60.48 -89.12 18.53
C LYS A 129 59.04 -89.54 18.80
N GLU A 130 58.57 -89.53 20.05
CA GLU A 130 57.16 -89.77 20.41
C GLU A 130 56.25 -88.61 20.00
N ILE A 131 56.74 -87.37 20.10
CA ILE A 131 56.05 -86.19 19.58
C ILE A 131 56.00 -86.24 18.05
N SER A 132 57.10 -86.61 17.37
CA SER A 132 57.14 -86.79 15.92
C SER A 132 56.27 -87.96 15.45
N SER A 133 56.25 -89.08 16.16
CA SER A 133 55.36 -90.21 15.86
C SER A 133 53.89 -89.86 16.11
N SER A 134 53.57 -89.12 17.18
CA SER A 134 52.21 -88.64 17.45
C SER A 134 51.76 -87.52 16.49
N PHE A 135 52.67 -86.68 15.98
CA PHE A 135 52.38 -85.78 14.87
C PHE A 135 52.14 -86.54 13.57
N ARG A 136 52.93 -87.59 13.30
CA ARG A 136 52.70 -88.47 12.14
C ARG A 136 51.35 -89.18 12.25
N THR A 137 50.99 -89.76 13.40
CA THR A 137 49.68 -90.39 13.57
C THR A 137 48.54 -89.39 13.48
N LYS A 138 48.64 -88.19 14.08
CA LYS A 138 47.65 -87.12 13.92
C LYS A 138 47.52 -86.63 12.48
N GLU A 139 48.63 -86.55 11.76
CA GLU A 139 48.65 -86.12 10.36
C GLU A 139 48.13 -87.22 9.43
N GLU A 140 48.39 -88.49 9.73
CA GLU A 140 47.77 -89.65 9.08
C GLU A 140 46.27 -89.72 9.38
N GLU A 141 45.83 -89.50 10.62
CA GLU A 141 44.42 -89.39 10.98
C GLU A 141 43.74 -88.20 10.32
N ARG A 142 44.44 -87.06 10.18
CA ARG A 142 43.94 -85.90 9.44
C ARG A 142 43.78 -86.25 7.96
N LYS A 143 44.81 -86.83 7.33
CA LYS A 143 44.76 -87.29 5.94
C LYS A 143 43.67 -88.34 5.74
N ARG A 144 43.47 -89.23 6.70
CA ARG A 144 42.41 -90.24 6.71
C ARG A 144 41.03 -89.60 6.82
N ARG A 145 40.81 -88.66 7.75
CA ARG A 145 39.56 -87.90 7.86
C ARG A 145 39.27 -87.07 6.62
N GLU A 146 40.28 -86.43 6.03
CA GLU A 146 40.14 -85.70 4.78
C GLU A 146 39.82 -86.63 3.61
N ALA A 147 40.43 -87.83 3.55
CA ALA A 147 40.11 -88.84 2.57
C ALA A 147 38.68 -89.38 2.75
N GLU A 148 38.26 -89.65 3.99
CA GLU A 148 36.90 -90.08 4.34
C GLU A 148 35.86 -88.99 4.00
N LEU A 149 36.14 -87.71 4.28
CA LEU A 149 35.28 -86.58 3.89
C LEU A 149 35.21 -86.42 2.37
N LYS A 150 36.35 -86.51 1.67
CA LYS A 150 36.38 -86.46 0.20
C LYS A 150 35.60 -87.62 -0.40
N LEU A 151 35.75 -88.82 0.14
CA LEU A 151 35.00 -90.00 -0.27
C LEU A 151 33.50 -89.82 0.01
N TYR A 152 33.14 -89.26 1.16
CA TYR A 152 31.76 -88.93 1.51
C TYR A 152 31.16 -87.89 0.56
N HIS A 153 31.89 -86.82 0.24
CA HIS A 153 31.44 -85.81 -0.72
C HIS A 153 31.33 -86.38 -2.14
N GLN A 154 32.29 -87.22 -2.57
CA GLN A 154 32.22 -87.93 -3.84
C GLN A 154 31.02 -88.87 -3.89
N TRP A 155 30.78 -89.65 -2.83
CA TRP A 155 29.59 -90.50 -2.71
C TRP A 155 28.31 -89.67 -2.73
N ARG A 156 28.21 -88.61 -1.93
CA ARG A 156 27.04 -87.71 -1.88
C ARG A 156 26.74 -87.09 -3.25
N ASN A 157 27.77 -86.63 -3.96
CA ASN A 157 27.63 -86.00 -5.27
C ASN A 157 27.32 -87.02 -6.38
N ASN A 158 27.86 -88.24 -6.29
CA ASN A 158 27.68 -89.30 -7.29
C ASN A 158 26.43 -90.16 -7.04
N ASN A 159 25.86 -90.12 -5.83
CA ASN A 159 24.65 -90.86 -5.49
C ASN A 159 23.42 -90.24 -6.21
N PRO A 160 22.76 -90.98 -7.11
CA PRO A 160 21.65 -90.46 -7.90
C PRO A 160 20.44 -90.06 -7.04
N ILE A 161 20.22 -90.74 -5.91
CA ILE A 161 19.08 -90.47 -5.02
C ILE A 161 19.25 -89.11 -4.33
N VAL A 162 20.43 -88.84 -3.77
CA VAL A 162 20.73 -87.56 -3.12
C VAL A 162 20.62 -86.41 -4.11
N ARG A 163 21.15 -86.57 -5.33
CA ARG A 163 21.05 -85.57 -6.40
C ARG A 163 19.61 -85.25 -6.78
N GLN A 164 18.73 -86.27 -6.85
CA GLN A 164 17.31 -86.07 -7.12
C GLN A 164 16.61 -85.29 -6.01
N TYR A 165 16.87 -85.61 -4.73
CA TYR A 165 16.30 -84.86 -3.60
C TYR A 165 16.83 -83.42 -3.53
N GLU A 166 18.13 -83.21 -3.73
CA GLU A 166 18.72 -81.86 -3.78
C GLU A 166 18.15 -81.05 -4.96
N SER A 167 17.92 -81.68 -6.12
CA SER A 167 17.27 -81.03 -7.25
C SER A 167 15.82 -80.65 -6.94
N LYS A 168 15.03 -81.57 -6.35
CA LYS A 168 13.65 -81.29 -5.91
C LYS A 168 13.60 -80.16 -4.89
N TYR A 169 14.51 -80.15 -3.92
CA TYR A 169 14.62 -79.10 -2.92
C TYR A 169 14.97 -77.75 -3.54
N LYS A 170 15.98 -77.70 -4.42
CA LYS A 170 16.34 -76.49 -5.18
C LYS A 170 15.20 -75.96 -6.04
N ILE A 171 14.43 -76.85 -6.67
CA ILE A 171 13.25 -76.47 -7.46
C ILE A 171 12.15 -75.90 -6.55
N ALA A 172 11.92 -76.50 -5.37
CA ALA A 172 10.97 -75.99 -4.40
C ALA A 172 11.38 -74.61 -3.86
N ASP A 173 12.67 -74.43 -3.54
CA ASP A 173 13.25 -73.16 -3.09
C ASP A 173 13.16 -72.07 -4.17
N MET A 174 13.45 -72.41 -5.43
CA MET A 174 13.26 -71.50 -6.56
C MET A 174 11.79 -71.10 -6.74
N LYS A 175 10.84 -72.01 -6.52
CA LYS A 175 9.40 -71.69 -6.56
C LYS A 175 9.00 -70.77 -5.41
N LEU A 176 9.52 -70.98 -4.20
CA LEU A 176 9.29 -70.10 -3.05
C LEU A 176 9.86 -68.71 -3.30
N SER A 177 11.12 -68.61 -3.75
CA SER A 177 11.74 -67.34 -4.13
C SER A 177 10.98 -66.62 -5.25
N TRP A 178 10.44 -67.36 -6.23
CA TRP A 178 9.59 -66.77 -7.27
C TRP A 178 8.26 -66.24 -6.71
N LEU A 179 7.63 -66.97 -5.78
CA LEU A 179 6.42 -66.49 -5.09
C LEU A 179 6.72 -65.24 -4.26
N ASP A 180 7.85 -65.21 -3.55
CA ASP A 180 8.28 -64.04 -2.78
C ASP A 180 8.50 -62.83 -3.70
N GLN A 181 9.14 -63.01 -4.85
CA GLN A 181 9.29 -61.94 -5.86
C GLN A 181 7.94 -61.46 -6.41
N GLN A 182 6.95 -62.34 -6.57
CA GLN A 182 5.61 -61.95 -7.00
C GLN A 182 4.89 -61.14 -5.91
N ILE A 183 5.01 -61.56 -4.66
CA ILE A 183 4.46 -60.85 -3.49
C ILE A 183 5.13 -59.48 -3.36
N GLU A 184 6.46 -59.40 -3.43
CA GLU A 184 7.22 -58.16 -3.36
C GLU A 184 6.84 -57.20 -4.48
N LYS A 185 6.71 -57.68 -5.73
CA LYS A 185 6.23 -56.87 -6.86
C LYS A 185 4.80 -56.34 -6.64
N LYS A 186 3.90 -57.14 -6.06
CA LYS A 186 2.55 -56.68 -5.73
C LYS A 186 2.57 -55.61 -4.63
N MET A 187 3.32 -55.85 -3.56
CA MET A 187 3.50 -54.90 -2.46
C MET A 187 4.12 -53.59 -2.95
N GLN A 188 5.09 -53.65 -3.85
CA GLN A 188 5.72 -52.46 -4.43
C GLN A 188 4.73 -51.65 -5.27
N LYS A 189 3.93 -52.31 -6.12
CA LYS A 189 2.87 -51.64 -6.90
C LYS A 189 1.83 -50.97 -6.01
N GLU A 190 1.41 -51.64 -4.94
CA GLU A 190 0.45 -51.08 -3.98
C GLU A 190 1.04 -49.86 -3.24
N LYS A 191 2.31 -49.92 -2.83
CA LYS A 191 3.03 -48.77 -2.27
C LYS A 191 3.08 -47.60 -3.25
N GLU A 192 3.47 -47.85 -4.50
CA GLU A 192 3.50 -46.81 -5.55
C GLU A 192 2.12 -46.20 -5.81
N GLU A 193 1.05 -47.00 -5.83
CA GLU A 193 -0.31 -46.50 -6.01
C GLU A 193 -0.76 -45.65 -4.82
N ASN A 194 -0.44 -46.07 -3.60
CA ASN A 194 -0.72 -45.31 -2.39
C ASN A 194 0.07 -44.00 -2.35
N GLU A 195 1.36 -44.02 -2.71
CA GLU A 195 2.18 -42.82 -2.85
C GLU A 195 1.63 -41.86 -3.91
N ARG A 196 1.19 -42.37 -5.07
CA ARG A 196 0.53 -41.57 -6.10
C ARG A 196 -0.77 -40.94 -5.60
N LYS A 197 -1.61 -41.71 -4.89
CA LYS A 197 -2.85 -41.20 -4.28
C LYS A 197 -2.55 -40.11 -3.26
N LEU A 198 -1.55 -40.31 -2.41
CA LEU A 198 -1.11 -39.29 -1.43
C LEU A 198 -0.58 -38.04 -2.13
N PHE A 199 0.23 -38.20 -3.18
CA PHE A 199 0.74 -37.08 -3.96
C PHE A 199 -0.38 -36.28 -4.61
N ILE A 200 -1.37 -36.95 -5.22
CA ILE A 200 -2.55 -36.29 -5.82
C ILE A 200 -3.33 -35.52 -4.75
N LYS A 201 -3.62 -36.14 -3.59
CA LYS A 201 -4.31 -35.47 -2.49
C LYS A 201 -3.55 -34.23 -2.00
N GLN A 202 -2.23 -34.32 -1.85
CA GLN A 202 -1.38 -33.18 -1.47
C GLN A 202 -1.37 -32.06 -2.53
N GLN A 203 -1.49 -32.38 -3.81
CA GLN A 203 -1.61 -31.38 -4.87
C GLN A 203 -3.00 -30.73 -4.87
N GLU A 204 -4.06 -31.50 -4.69
CA GLU A 204 -5.43 -30.99 -4.56
C GLU A 204 -5.59 -30.07 -3.33
N GLU A 205 -5.02 -30.44 -2.19
CA GLU A 205 -5.03 -29.61 -0.99
C GLU A 205 -4.27 -28.29 -1.20
N ARG A 206 -3.10 -28.34 -1.85
CA ARG A 206 -2.36 -27.12 -2.23
C ARG A 206 -3.18 -26.23 -3.15
N LEU A 207 -3.80 -26.81 -4.18
CA LEU A 207 -4.65 -26.06 -5.11
C LEU A 207 -5.85 -25.41 -4.40
N LYS A 208 -6.51 -26.13 -3.49
CA LYS A 208 -7.62 -25.57 -2.68
C LYS A 208 -7.14 -24.43 -1.79
N GLN A 209 -5.97 -24.55 -1.16
CA GLN A 209 -5.39 -23.48 -0.35
C GLN A 209 -5.04 -22.24 -1.18
N GLU A 210 -4.49 -22.43 -2.39
CA GLU A 210 -4.21 -21.33 -3.32
C GLU A 210 -5.50 -20.65 -3.80
N GLN A 211 -6.53 -21.42 -4.17
CA GLN A 211 -7.84 -20.88 -4.55
C GLN A 211 -8.49 -20.08 -3.40
N LEU A 212 -8.38 -20.57 -2.16
CA LEU A 212 -8.90 -19.86 -1.00
C LEU A 212 -8.14 -18.55 -0.76
N LYS A 213 -6.81 -18.56 -0.88
CA LYS A 213 -5.98 -17.34 -0.74
C LYS A 213 -6.32 -16.31 -1.82
N GLU A 214 -6.44 -16.75 -3.07
CA GLU A 214 -6.82 -15.89 -4.19
C GLU A 214 -8.25 -15.34 -4.00
N GLY A 215 -9.19 -16.17 -3.53
CA GLY A 215 -10.55 -15.75 -3.23
C GLY A 215 -10.62 -14.69 -2.13
N LYS A 216 -9.85 -14.86 -1.04
CA LYS A 216 -9.73 -13.85 0.04
C LYS A 216 -9.14 -12.54 -0.48
N ARG A 217 -8.04 -12.63 -1.24
CA ARG A 217 -7.39 -11.45 -1.84
C ARG A 217 -8.35 -10.68 -2.75
N GLN A 218 -9.12 -11.39 -3.58
CA GLN A 218 -10.12 -10.77 -4.44
C GLN A 218 -11.27 -10.14 -3.65
N ALA A 219 -11.70 -10.75 -2.55
CA ALA A 219 -12.72 -10.19 -1.68
C ALA A 219 -12.24 -8.88 -1.02
N GLU A 220 -11.01 -8.87 -0.48
CA GLU A 220 -10.39 -7.67 0.10
C GLU A 220 -10.27 -6.52 -0.91
N ILE A 221 -9.87 -6.81 -2.16
CA ILE A 221 -9.80 -5.80 -3.22
C ILE A 221 -11.19 -5.26 -3.57
N LYS A 222 -12.21 -6.13 -3.63
CA LYS A 222 -13.59 -5.71 -3.90
C LYS A 222 -14.14 -4.83 -2.79
N GLU A 223 -13.89 -5.21 -1.53
CA GLU A 223 -14.31 -4.44 -0.36
C GLU A 223 -13.65 -3.06 -0.35
N LYS A 224 -12.33 -2.98 -0.55
CA LYS A 224 -11.61 -1.71 -0.68
C LYS A 224 -12.18 -0.83 -1.79
N LYS A 225 -12.46 -1.41 -2.97
CA LYS A 225 -13.10 -0.67 -4.08
C LYS A 225 -14.52 -0.22 -3.76
N SER A 226 -15.30 -1.00 -3.00
CA SER A 226 -16.64 -0.59 -2.56
C SER A 226 -16.55 0.60 -1.63
N LEU A 227 -15.67 0.51 -0.62
CA LEU A 227 -15.45 1.59 0.35
C LEU A 227 -14.99 2.88 -0.33
N LEU A 228 -14.03 2.79 -1.26
CA LEU A 228 -13.56 3.94 -2.04
C LEU A 228 -14.70 4.57 -2.87
N ARG A 229 -15.55 3.76 -3.51
CA ARG A 229 -16.72 4.25 -4.25
C ARG A 229 -17.75 4.91 -3.35
N GLU A 230 -18.03 4.34 -2.18
CA GLU A 230 -18.96 4.92 -1.21
C GLU A 230 -18.45 6.27 -0.69
N ASN A 231 -17.16 6.37 -0.39
CA ASN A 231 -16.54 7.62 0.03
C ASN A 231 -16.59 8.69 -1.07
N LEU A 232 -16.31 8.28 -2.32
CA LEU A 232 -16.40 9.18 -3.48
C LEU A 232 -17.84 9.63 -3.74
N ASN A 233 -18.83 8.75 -3.59
CA ASN A 233 -20.25 9.12 -3.70
C ASN A 233 -20.65 10.14 -2.63
N LYS A 234 -20.23 9.93 -1.37
CA LYS A 234 -20.47 10.90 -0.28
C LYS A 234 -19.86 12.26 -0.61
N GLN A 235 -18.62 12.31 -1.08
CA GLN A 235 -17.97 13.57 -1.47
C GLN A 235 -18.66 14.27 -2.64
N ILE A 236 -19.21 13.51 -3.60
CA ILE A 236 -20.01 14.08 -4.68
C ILE A 236 -21.33 14.63 -4.15
N GLU A 237 -21.97 13.96 -3.19
CA GLU A 237 -23.17 14.47 -2.52
C GLU A 237 -22.88 15.76 -1.74
N ASP A 238 -21.81 15.78 -0.94
CA ASP A 238 -21.35 16.97 -0.21
C ASP A 238 -21.08 18.13 -1.18
N LEU A 239 -20.40 17.89 -2.31
CA LEU A 239 -20.17 18.89 -3.35
C LEU A 239 -21.48 19.42 -3.96
N LYS A 240 -22.49 18.57 -4.15
CA LYS A 240 -23.81 19.02 -4.63
C LYS A 240 -24.51 19.89 -3.59
N GLU A 241 -24.39 19.57 -2.31
CA GLU A 241 -24.93 20.40 -1.22
C GLU A 241 -24.24 21.75 -1.16
N MET A 242 -22.90 21.78 -1.26
CA MET A 242 -22.14 23.03 -1.36
C MET A 242 -22.54 23.85 -2.58
N GLN A 243 -22.79 23.21 -3.73
CA GLN A 243 -23.25 23.91 -4.91
C GLN A 243 -24.61 24.58 -4.67
N LYS A 244 -25.56 23.89 -4.03
CA LYS A 244 -26.85 24.49 -3.65
C LYS A 244 -26.67 25.66 -2.69
N GLN A 245 -25.75 25.56 -1.74
CA GLN A 245 -25.42 26.67 -0.82
C GLN A 245 -24.78 27.86 -1.57
N SER A 246 -23.91 27.61 -2.55
CA SER A 246 -23.36 28.66 -3.40
C SER A 246 -24.45 29.34 -4.24
N GLU A 247 -25.39 28.57 -4.79
CA GLU A 247 -26.53 29.09 -5.54
C GLU A 247 -27.45 29.94 -4.64
N SER A 248 -27.72 29.50 -3.41
CA SER A 248 -28.52 30.29 -2.47
C SER A 248 -27.83 31.58 -2.04
N LEU A 249 -26.52 31.55 -1.79
CA LEU A 249 -25.73 32.76 -1.49
C LEU A 249 -25.73 33.76 -2.64
N LYS A 250 -25.65 33.28 -3.89
CA LYS A 250 -25.78 34.13 -5.09
C LYS A 250 -27.16 34.76 -5.21
N GLN A 251 -28.22 34.04 -4.88
CA GLN A 251 -29.57 34.60 -4.85
C GLN A 251 -29.68 35.72 -3.81
N ILE A 252 -29.15 35.49 -2.61
CA ILE A 252 -29.10 36.51 -1.55
C ILE A 252 -28.27 37.73 -1.99
N GLU A 253 -27.13 37.52 -2.67
CA GLU A 253 -26.31 38.61 -3.18
C GLU A 253 -27.07 39.46 -4.21
N LEU A 254 -27.82 38.82 -5.12
CA LEU A 254 -28.66 39.52 -6.09
C LEU A 254 -29.74 40.36 -5.41
N GLU A 255 -30.40 39.83 -4.38
CA GLU A 255 -31.39 40.58 -3.59
C GLU A 255 -30.75 41.80 -2.90
N ASP A 256 -29.58 41.63 -2.28
CA ASP A 256 -28.89 42.72 -1.59
C ASP A 256 -28.37 43.78 -2.59
N ILE A 257 -27.96 43.38 -3.80
CA ILE A 257 -27.63 44.32 -4.89
C ILE A 257 -28.86 45.11 -5.33
N GLN A 258 -30.02 44.45 -5.50
CA GLN A 258 -31.27 45.13 -5.85
C GLN A 258 -31.68 46.14 -4.78
N ARG A 259 -31.58 45.76 -3.49
CA ARG A 259 -31.84 46.68 -2.37
C ARG A 259 -30.87 47.86 -2.36
N LYS A 260 -29.58 47.63 -2.62
CA LYS A 260 -28.58 48.70 -2.76
C LYS A 260 -28.94 49.66 -3.88
N GLN A 261 -29.39 49.16 -5.03
CA GLN A 261 -29.84 49.99 -6.14
C GLN A 261 -31.08 50.82 -5.77
N GLN A 262 -32.03 50.26 -5.04
CA GLN A 262 -33.20 51.00 -4.55
C GLN A 262 -32.78 52.18 -3.67
N ILE A 263 -31.82 51.99 -2.75
CA ILE A 263 -31.31 53.09 -1.91
C ILE A 263 -30.59 54.14 -2.74
N LEU A 264 -29.78 53.73 -3.72
CA LEU A 264 -29.12 54.68 -4.62
C LEU A 264 -30.12 55.52 -5.42
N ASN A 265 -31.22 54.92 -5.89
CA ASN A 265 -32.28 55.65 -6.56
C ASN A 265 -32.95 56.67 -5.62
N LEU A 266 -33.18 56.33 -4.35
CA LEU A 266 -33.69 57.30 -3.36
C LEU A 266 -32.68 58.42 -3.07
N GLU A 267 -31.39 58.12 -3.00
CA GLU A 267 -30.32 59.13 -2.88
C GLU A 267 -30.24 60.05 -4.11
N GLU A 268 -30.58 59.54 -5.30
CA GLU A 268 -30.63 60.33 -6.53
C GLU A 268 -31.89 61.20 -6.57
N GLU A 269 -33.07 60.65 -6.26
CA GLU A 269 -34.32 61.39 -6.10
C GLU A 269 -34.15 62.57 -5.13
N THR A 270 -33.53 62.33 -3.97
CA THR A 270 -33.27 63.40 -2.98
C THR A 270 -32.33 64.48 -3.51
N LYS A 271 -31.25 64.11 -4.21
CA LYS A 271 -30.33 65.08 -4.83
C LYS A 271 -31.00 65.89 -5.94
N GLU A 272 -31.85 65.28 -6.75
CA GLU A 272 -32.62 65.99 -7.77
C GLU A 272 -33.61 66.97 -7.15
N GLU A 273 -34.33 66.55 -6.11
CA GLU A 273 -35.22 67.42 -5.36
C GLU A 273 -34.47 68.61 -4.75
N GLU A 274 -33.31 68.38 -4.15
CA GLU A 274 -32.44 69.46 -3.65
C GLU A 274 -32.00 70.43 -4.76
N ARG A 275 -31.62 69.91 -5.95
CA ARG A 275 -31.26 70.75 -7.10
C ARG A 275 -32.43 71.62 -7.55
N THR A 276 -33.63 71.03 -7.68
CA THR A 276 -34.83 71.79 -8.05
C THR A 276 -35.17 72.84 -7.00
N ARG A 277 -34.99 72.52 -5.70
CA ARG A 277 -35.20 73.47 -4.60
C ARG A 277 -34.22 74.64 -4.67
N LEU A 278 -32.92 74.37 -4.80
CA LEU A 278 -31.90 75.41 -4.93
C LEU A 278 -32.16 76.32 -6.13
N ALA A 279 -32.60 75.77 -7.27
CA ALA A 279 -33.00 76.57 -8.43
C ALA A 279 -34.17 77.51 -8.12
N LYS A 280 -35.20 77.04 -7.40
CA LYS A 280 -36.32 77.87 -6.94
C LYS A 280 -35.85 78.95 -5.94
N GLU A 281 -34.91 78.63 -5.06
CA GLU A 281 -34.32 79.60 -4.11
C GLU A 281 -33.51 80.69 -4.81
N CYS A 282 -32.71 80.33 -5.81
CA CYS A 282 -32.02 81.30 -6.66
C CYS A 282 -33.00 82.21 -7.40
N ALA A 283 -34.14 81.67 -7.88
CA ALA A 283 -35.18 82.47 -8.50
C ALA A 283 -35.82 83.46 -7.50
N LEU A 284 -36.05 83.03 -6.26
CA LEU A 284 -36.60 83.87 -5.19
C LEU A 284 -35.66 85.00 -4.77
N TYR A 285 -34.34 84.82 -4.83
CA TYR A 285 -33.36 85.83 -4.44
C TYR A 285 -33.62 87.18 -5.13
N ASN A 286 -34.00 87.15 -6.42
CA ASN A 286 -34.20 88.32 -7.28
C ASN A 286 -35.50 89.10 -7.01
N VAL A 287 -36.43 88.58 -6.21
CA VAL A 287 -37.67 89.28 -5.85
C VAL A 287 -37.34 90.51 -4.98
N LYS A 288 -38.06 91.62 -5.09
CA LYS A 288 -37.79 92.83 -4.26
C LYS A 288 -38.73 92.98 -3.07
N GLN A 289 -39.95 92.46 -3.17
CA GLN A 289 -40.96 92.53 -2.12
C GLN A 289 -40.71 91.43 -1.07
N HIS A 290 -40.46 91.83 0.17
CA HIS A 290 -40.09 90.89 1.24
C HIS A 290 -41.31 90.09 1.73
N LYS A 291 -42.51 90.69 1.73
CA LYS A 291 -43.75 89.96 2.04
C LYS A 291 -44.06 88.89 1.00
N LEU A 292 -43.80 89.17 -0.28
CA LEU A 292 -43.97 88.19 -1.37
C LEU A 292 -42.95 87.05 -1.25
N LYS A 293 -41.68 87.37 -0.95
CA LYS A 293 -40.64 86.36 -0.67
C LYS A 293 -41.03 85.42 0.46
N LEU A 294 -41.51 85.95 1.58
CA LEU A 294 -41.98 85.18 2.73
C LEU A 294 -43.07 84.19 2.33
N LYS A 295 -44.10 84.65 1.62
CA LYS A 295 -45.20 83.79 1.16
C LYS A 295 -44.74 82.70 0.20
N GLN A 296 -43.89 83.04 -0.77
CA GLN A 296 -43.38 82.06 -1.74
C GLN A 296 -42.46 81.04 -1.07
N LYS A 297 -41.57 81.45 -0.15
CA LYS A 297 -40.69 80.53 0.58
C LYS A 297 -41.48 79.62 1.52
N ALA A 298 -42.52 80.11 2.20
CA ALA A 298 -43.42 79.28 3.00
C ALA A 298 -44.09 78.17 2.17
N LEU A 299 -44.55 78.50 0.95
CA LEU A 299 -45.10 77.50 0.01
C LEU A 299 -44.04 76.47 -0.42
N LEU A 300 -42.81 76.90 -0.73
CA LEU A 300 -41.73 75.98 -1.07
C LEU A 300 -41.38 75.03 0.09
N ILE A 301 -41.47 75.51 1.32
CA ILE A 301 -41.19 74.70 2.50
C ILE A 301 -42.29 73.66 2.71
N GLN A 302 -43.57 74.03 2.54
CA GLN A 302 -44.68 73.07 2.56
C GLN A 302 -44.53 72.00 1.47
N GLU A 303 -44.15 72.39 0.25
CA GLU A 303 -43.84 71.43 -0.82
C GLU A 303 -42.68 70.50 -0.43
N SER A 304 -41.63 71.02 0.20
CA SER A 304 -40.49 70.20 0.64
C SER A 304 -40.85 69.22 1.75
N LEU A 305 -41.64 69.66 2.74
CA LEU A 305 -42.12 68.81 3.83
C LEU A 305 -43.03 67.70 3.31
N ALA A 306 -43.88 67.99 2.32
CA ALA A 306 -44.72 66.97 1.68
C ALA A 306 -43.87 65.90 0.95
N LYS A 307 -42.84 66.31 0.20
CA LYS A 307 -41.92 65.38 -0.47
C LYS A 307 -41.11 64.54 0.52
N GLU A 308 -40.63 65.15 1.60
CA GLU A 308 -39.89 64.43 2.64
C GLU A 308 -40.77 63.41 3.36
N LYS A 309 -42.03 63.75 3.64
CA LYS A 309 -43.03 62.83 4.16
C LYS A 309 -43.27 61.65 3.22
N ASP A 310 -43.40 61.91 1.92
CA ASP A 310 -43.54 60.87 0.90
C ASP A 310 -42.30 59.98 0.82
N LEU A 311 -41.11 60.57 0.93
CA LEU A 311 -39.84 59.84 0.98
C LEU A 311 -39.74 58.93 2.21
N ILE A 312 -40.06 59.43 3.42
CA ILE A 312 -40.07 58.62 4.64
C ILE A 312 -41.07 57.46 4.51
N LEU A 313 -42.24 57.70 3.90
CA LEU A 313 -43.22 56.65 3.63
C LEU A 313 -42.74 55.65 2.58
N LYS A 314 -42.02 56.09 1.54
CA LYS A 314 -41.33 55.19 0.59
C LYS A 314 -40.29 54.32 1.32
N MET A 315 -39.46 54.90 2.19
CA MET A 315 -38.46 54.18 2.97
C MET A 315 -39.08 53.13 3.90
N LYS A 316 -40.20 53.46 4.55
CA LYS A 316 -40.98 52.48 5.35
C LYS A 316 -41.58 51.36 4.50
N ARG A 317 -42.10 51.67 3.31
CA ARG A 317 -42.64 50.67 2.37
C ARG A 317 -41.58 49.73 1.82
N LEU A 318 -40.35 50.22 1.63
CA LEU A 318 -39.21 49.42 1.22
C LEU A 318 -38.61 48.62 2.38
N GLU A 319 -39.20 48.70 3.57
CA GLU A 319 -38.79 47.95 4.76
C GLU A 319 -37.29 48.10 5.02
N LEU A 320 -36.74 49.32 4.83
CA LEU A 320 -35.30 49.57 5.04
C LEU A 320 -34.84 49.21 6.45
N GLU A 321 -35.75 49.27 7.42
CA GLU A 321 -35.56 48.77 8.79
C GLU A 321 -35.23 47.27 8.84
N ASP A 322 -35.85 46.45 7.98
CA ASP A 322 -35.65 45.01 7.92
C ASP A 322 -34.30 44.63 7.30
N LEU A 323 -33.64 45.58 6.64
CA LEU A 323 -32.29 45.41 6.10
C LEU A 323 -31.21 45.47 7.19
N ILE A 324 -31.53 45.95 8.39
CA ILE A 324 -30.59 46.04 9.50
C ILE A 324 -30.57 44.71 10.27
N LEU A 325 -29.38 44.11 10.40
CA LEU A 325 -29.20 42.85 11.14
C LEU A 325 -29.37 43.02 12.64
N ASP A 326 -28.79 44.10 13.18
CA ASP A 326 -28.81 44.40 14.60
C ASP A 326 -30.23 44.76 15.05
N LYS A 327 -30.88 43.89 15.84
CA LYS A 327 -32.25 44.11 16.32
C LYS A 327 -32.41 45.44 17.06
N ILE A 328 -31.37 45.87 17.79
CA ILE A 328 -31.36 47.14 18.52
C ILE A 328 -31.37 48.31 17.53
N LYS A 329 -30.40 48.35 16.60
CA LYS A 329 -30.32 49.40 15.57
C LYS A 329 -31.54 49.42 14.66
N LYS A 330 -32.11 48.26 14.35
CA LYS A 330 -33.37 48.13 13.63
C LYS A 330 -34.51 48.84 14.37
N GLN A 331 -34.63 48.61 15.67
CA GLN A 331 -35.62 49.29 16.49
C GLN A 331 -35.33 50.79 16.63
N GLU A 332 -34.06 51.19 16.71
CA GLU A 332 -33.65 52.60 16.75
C GLU A 332 -34.01 53.31 15.44
N ILE A 333 -33.69 52.74 14.28
CA ILE A 333 -34.02 53.33 12.98
C ILE A 333 -35.54 53.32 12.76
N LYS A 334 -36.25 52.29 13.21
CA LYS A 334 -37.72 52.26 13.18
C LYS A 334 -38.34 53.38 13.99
N LYS A 335 -37.88 53.55 15.23
CA LYS A 335 -38.33 54.64 16.10
C LYS A 335 -37.93 55.99 15.51
N GLY A 336 -36.69 56.14 15.03
CA GLY A 336 -36.21 57.34 14.36
C GLY A 336 -37.01 57.72 13.13
N LEU A 337 -37.43 56.76 12.30
CA LEU A 337 -38.32 57.00 11.15
C LEU A 337 -39.76 57.32 11.55
N GLN A 338 -40.21 56.89 12.74
CA GLN A 338 -41.50 57.28 13.31
C GLN A 338 -41.43 58.70 13.87
N GLU A 339 -40.44 58.98 14.70
CA GLU A 339 -40.15 60.29 15.26
C GLU A 339 -39.92 61.32 14.16
N PHE A 340 -39.18 61.00 13.10
CA PHE A 340 -38.96 61.91 11.98
C PHE A 340 -40.27 62.24 11.24
N LEU A 341 -41.15 61.24 11.08
CA LEU A 341 -42.45 61.46 10.47
C LEU A 341 -43.36 62.34 11.34
N GLU A 342 -43.27 62.22 12.67
CA GLU A 342 -43.95 63.10 13.61
C GLU A 342 -43.39 64.53 13.54
N ILE A 343 -42.07 64.70 13.54
CA ILE A 343 -41.39 66.00 13.39
C ILE A 343 -41.82 66.70 12.09
N VAL A 344 -41.87 65.98 10.97
CA VAL A 344 -42.29 66.55 9.68
C VAL A 344 -43.76 66.99 9.72
N ARG A 345 -44.64 66.24 10.39
CA ARG A 345 -46.06 66.62 10.57
C ARG A 345 -46.20 67.87 11.46
N GLU A 346 -45.48 67.92 12.57
CA GLU A 346 -45.48 69.09 13.46
C GLU A 346 -44.97 70.33 12.73
N GLN A 347 -43.92 70.20 11.92
CA GLN A 347 -43.40 71.29 11.09
C GLN A 347 -44.37 71.71 9.98
N GLU A 348 -45.11 70.78 9.37
CA GLU A 348 -46.16 71.07 8.40
C GLU A 348 -47.27 71.94 9.04
N GLU A 349 -47.68 71.61 10.27
CA GLU A 349 -48.67 72.39 11.03
C GLU A 349 -48.13 73.76 11.46
N LEU A 350 -46.90 73.82 11.94
CA LEU A 350 -46.22 75.08 12.31
C LEU A 350 -46.09 76.00 11.11
N GLU A 351 -45.71 75.49 9.94
CA GLU A 351 -45.57 76.28 8.73
C GLU A 351 -46.93 76.78 8.24
N ARG A 352 -48.01 76.00 8.41
CA ARG A 352 -49.39 76.46 8.15
C ARG A 352 -49.79 77.61 9.08
N CYS A 353 -49.42 77.55 10.36
CA CYS A 353 -49.67 78.63 11.32
C CYS A 353 -48.83 79.88 11.00
N ARG A 354 -47.55 79.70 10.66
CA ARG A 354 -46.66 80.78 10.19
C ARG A 354 -47.24 81.44 8.94
N GLN A 355 -47.71 80.67 7.96
CA GLN A 355 -48.32 81.18 6.74
C GLN A 355 -49.54 82.08 7.01
N LYS A 356 -50.40 81.70 7.96
CA LYS A 356 -51.52 82.55 8.41
C LYS A 356 -51.02 83.84 9.05
N TYR A 357 -50.00 83.77 9.90
CA TYR A 357 -49.39 84.96 10.51
C TYR A 357 -48.80 85.91 9.46
N LEU A 358 -48.17 85.39 8.39
CA LEU A 358 -47.63 86.19 7.28
C LEU A 358 -48.69 87.01 6.53
N GLU A 359 -49.97 86.69 6.64
CA GLU A 359 -51.06 87.49 6.05
C GLU A 359 -51.17 88.87 6.73
N PHE A 360 -50.96 88.90 8.06
CA PHE A 360 -51.11 90.08 8.92
C PHE A 360 -49.88 90.99 8.98
N ILE A 361 -48.71 90.53 8.53
CA ILE A 361 -47.46 91.31 8.56
C ILE A 361 -47.49 92.47 7.55
N PHE A 362 -47.05 93.66 7.97
CA PHE A 362 -46.88 94.81 7.08
C PHE A 362 -45.54 94.78 6.33
N GLU A 363 -45.46 95.42 5.16
CA GLU A 363 -44.23 95.44 4.34
C GLU A 363 -43.03 96.06 5.08
N SER A 364 -43.28 97.01 6.00
CA SER A 364 -42.25 97.65 6.84
C SER A 364 -41.55 96.68 7.79
N GLU A 365 -42.26 95.64 8.24
CA GLU A 365 -41.73 94.62 9.16
C GLU A 365 -41.23 93.37 8.41
N ALA A 366 -41.72 93.15 7.19
CA ALA A 366 -41.46 91.96 6.40
C ALA A 366 -39.97 91.69 6.16
N LYS A 367 -39.13 92.73 6.03
CA LYS A 367 -37.68 92.55 5.84
C LYS A 367 -37.01 91.93 7.06
N SER A 368 -37.25 92.47 8.26
CA SER A 368 -36.65 91.96 9.50
C SER A 368 -37.18 90.56 9.85
N VAL A 369 -38.48 90.32 9.60
CA VAL A 369 -39.08 88.99 9.79
C VAL A 369 -38.49 87.99 8.79
N TYR A 370 -38.29 88.37 7.53
CA TYR A 370 -37.70 87.49 6.51
C TYR A 370 -36.29 87.03 6.88
N GLU A 371 -35.41 87.94 7.32
CA GLU A 371 -34.03 87.60 7.69
C GLU A 371 -34.00 86.60 8.86
N LYS A 372 -34.78 86.86 9.92
CA LYS A 372 -34.89 85.96 11.08
C LYS A 372 -35.47 84.61 10.71
N GLN A 373 -36.54 84.61 9.91
CA GLN A 373 -37.23 83.38 9.54
C GLN A 373 -36.39 82.52 8.59
N LEU A 374 -35.60 83.15 7.72
CA LEU A 374 -34.67 82.45 6.84
C LEU A 374 -33.60 81.69 7.62
N GLU A 375 -33.05 82.28 8.68
CA GLU A 375 -32.10 81.58 9.56
C GLU A 375 -32.73 80.36 10.25
N ILE A 376 -33.98 80.49 10.72
CA ILE A 376 -34.72 79.40 11.34
C ILE A 376 -34.95 78.28 10.32
N TRP A 377 -35.47 78.62 9.13
CA TRP A 377 -35.72 77.65 8.06
C TRP A 377 -34.44 76.93 7.63
N ASN A 378 -33.33 77.64 7.48
CA ASN A 378 -32.05 77.02 7.10
C ASN A 378 -31.54 76.04 8.18
N LYS A 379 -31.72 76.37 9.47
CA LYS A 379 -31.37 75.47 10.58
C LYS A 379 -32.27 74.23 10.61
N GLU A 380 -33.59 74.43 10.54
CA GLU A 380 -34.59 73.36 10.50
C GLU A 380 -34.33 72.41 9.31
N GLU A 381 -34.01 72.97 8.15
CA GLU A 381 -33.66 72.23 6.93
C GLU A 381 -32.34 71.46 7.07
N SER A 382 -31.28 72.09 7.58
CA SER A 382 -30.00 71.43 7.77
C SER A 382 -30.10 70.24 8.72
N CYS A 383 -30.87 70.37 9.81
CA CYS A 383 -31.09 69.29 10.77
C CYS A 383 -31.84 68.11 10.14
N ARG A 384 -32.96 68.38 9.44
CA ARG A 384 -33.72 67.33 8.74
C ARG A 384 -32.90 66.62 7.68
N ARG A 385 -32.11 67.38 6.91
CA ARG A 385 -31.23 66.84 5.89
C ARG A 385 -30.15 65.93 6.49
N SER A 386 -29.53 66.34 7.61
CA SER A 386 -28.55 65.51 8.33
C SER A 386 -29.20 64.21 8.77
N LEU A 387 -30.36 64.28 9.42
CA LEU A 387 -31.08 63.10 9.89
C LEU A 387 -31.43 62.13 8.76
N MET A 388 -31.97 62.63 7.64
CA MET A 388 -32.29 61.81 6.48
C MET A 388 -31.04 61.13 5.91
N LYS A 389 -29.94 61.89 5.80
CA LYS A 389 -28.67 61.38 5.31
C LYS A 389 -28.11 60.29 6.22
N GLU A 390 -28.15 60.49 7.53
CA GLU A 390 -27.69 59.50 8.52
C GLU A 390 -28.48 58.17 8.41
N VAL A 391 -29.80 58.23 8.20
CA VAL A 391 -30.60 57.02 8.00
C VAL A 391 -30.22 56.30 6.70
N LEU A 392 -30.03 57.03 5.59
CA LEU A 392 -29.62 56.42 4.32
C LEU A 392 -28.20 55.82 4.39
N ASP A 393 -27.25 56.55 4.97
CA ASP A 393 -25.86 56.11 5.13
C ASP A 393 -25.79 54.86 6.02
N THR A 394 -26.51 54.82 7.14
CA THR A 394 -26.54 53.64 8.02
C THR A 394 -27.12 52.40 7.34
N VAL A 395 -28.23 52.52 6.60
CA VAL A 395 -28.80 51.38 5.87
C VAL A 395 -27.85 50.91 4.77
N LYS A 396 -27.21 51.84 4.05
CA LYS A 396 -26.22 51.54 3.01
C LYS A 396 -25.00 50.80 3.55
N GLU A 397 -24.47 51.24 4.70
CA GLU A 397 -23.38 50.55 5.40
C GLU A 397 -23.80 49.13 5.78
N GLN A 398 -25.02 48.92 6.28
CA GLN A 398 -25.53 47.59 6.63
C GLN A 398 -25.64 46.66 5.41
N ILE A 399 -26.12 47.17 4.26
CA ILE A 399 -26.17 46.37 3.02
C ILE A 399 -24.78 46.04 2.52
N ASN A 400 -23.85 46.99 2.53
CA ASN A 400 -22.46 46.73 2.13
C ASN A 400 -21.82 45.69 3.05
N TYR A 401 -22.06 45.78 4.36
CA TYR A 401 -21.59 44.79 5.32
C TYR A 401 -22.17 43.39 5.05
N LYS A 402 -23.47 43.27 4.74
CA LYS A 402 -24.08 42.00 4.32
C LYS A 402 -23.47 41.43 3.05
N LEU A 403 -23.24 42.29 2.04
CA LEU A 403 -22.60 41.89 0.80
C LEU A 403 -21.18 41.38 1.04
N ASP A 404 -20.40 42.06 1.88
CA ASP A 404 -19.03 41.63 2.20
C ASP A 404 -19.01 40.34 3.02
N GLN A 405 -19.93 40.17 3.98
CA GLN A 405 -20.11 38.88 4.67
C GLN A 405 -20.51 37.75 3.72
N ASN A 406 -21.39 38.03 2.74
CA ASN A 406 -21.81 37.05 1.75
C ASN A 406 -20.60 36.65 0.86
N LYS A 407 -19.82 37.63 0.40
CA LYS A 407 -18.58 37.36 -0.35
C LYS A 407 -17.60 36.49 0.43
N GLN A 408 -17.37 36.79 1.71
CA GLN A 408 -16.51 35.94 2.57
C GLN A 408 -17.03 34.51 2.65
N LYS A 409 -18.34 34.31 2.87
CA LYS A 409 -18.95 32.98 2.87
C LYS A 409 -18.82 32.26 1.52
N GLN A 410 -18.96 32.99 0.41
CA GLN A 410 -18.75 32.43 -0.92
C GLN A 410 -17.29 32.01 -1.12
N GLU A 411 -16.32 32.82 -0.70
CA GLU A 411 -14.89 32.48 -0.75
C GLU A 411 -14.57 31.24 0.09
N ASP A 412 -15.14 31.12 1.28
CA ASP A 412 -14.91 29.96 2.15
C ASP A 412 -15.51 28.68 1.56
N ILE A 413 -16.72 28.75 0.99
CA ILE A 413 -17.32 27.62 0.25
C ILE A 413 -16.45 27.25 -0.97
N LEU A 414 -15.86 28.22 -1.65
CA LEU A 414 -14.97 27.94 -2.78
C LEU A 414 -13.71 27.20 -2.32
N LYS A 415 -13.08 27.61 -1.22
CA LYS A 415 -11.92 26.92 -0.64
C LYS A 415 -12.27 25.48 -0.24
N GLU A 416 -13.37 25.31 0.50
CA GLU A 416 -13.83 23.97 0.93
C GLU A 416 -14.18 23.07 -0.28
N ARG A 417 -14.77 23.65 -1.34
CA ARG A 417 -15.04 22.95 -2.59
C ARG A 417 -13.74 22.53 -3.29
N GLU A 418 -12.73 23.39 -3.36
CA GLU A 418 -11.42 23.08 -3.93
C GLU A 418 -10.72 21.95 -3.15
N GLU A 419 -10.76 21.99 -1.81
CA GLU A 419 -10.23 20.91 -0.97
C GLU A 419 -10.96 19.58 -1.21
N MET A 420 -12.28 19.60 -1.39
CA MET A 420 -13.04 18.39 -1.71
C MET A 420 -12.73 17.86 -3.12
N ILE A 421 -12.55 18.74 -4.10
CA ILE A 421 -12.12 18.33 -5.45
C ILE A 421 -10.75 17.67 -5.40
N GLN A 422 -9.79 18.23 -4.64
CA GLN A 422 -8.47 17.62 -4.45
C GLN A 422 -8.58 16.22 -3.83
N LYS A 423 -9.41 16.04 -2.79
CA LYS A 423 -9.66 14.72 -2.19
C LYS A 423 -10.25 13.75 -3.21
N ILE A 424 -11.23 14.16 -4.02
CA ILE A 424 -11.80 13.31 -5.07
C ILE A 424 -10.73 12.89 -6.07
N GLU A 425 -9.87 13.82 -6.51
CA GLU A 425 -8.76 13.49 -7.40
C GLU A 425 -7.76 12.50 -6.77
N GLU A 426 -7.51 12.60 -5.46
CA GLU A 426 -6.69 11.63 -4.72
C GLU A 426 -7.35 10.24 -4.73
N TYR A 427 -8.64 10.14 -4.43
CA TYR A 427 -9.37 8.87 -4.47
C TYR A 427 -9.44 8.27 -5.88
N ASP A 428 -9.62 9.10 -6.92
CA ASP A 428 -9.60 8.63 -8.31
C ASP A 428 -8.21 8.11 -8.70
N LYS A 429 -7.13 8.79 -8.30
CA LYS A 429 -5.75 8.30 -8.48
C LYS A 429 -5.52 6.98 -7.75
N GLU A 430 -5.95 6.85 -6.50
CA GLU A 430 -5.86 5.59 -5.75
C GLU A 430 -6.62 4.45 -6.45
N MET A 431 -7.81 4.75 -6.97
CA MET A 431 -8.62 3.80 -7.73
C MET A 431 -7.96 3.40 -9.06
N GLU A 432 -7.29 4.32 -9.75
CA GLU A 432 -6.49 4.01 -10.93
C GLU A 432 -5.27 3.15 -10.59
N MET A 433 -4.52 3.49 -9.54
CA MET A 433 -3.39 2.70 -9.08
C MET A 433 -3.79 1.26 -8.72
N LEU A 434 -4.91 1.08 -8.00
CA LEU A 434 -5.44 -0.25 -7.70
C LEU A 434 -5.85 -1.03 -8.96
N LYS A 435 -6.41 -0.36 -9.98
CA LYS A 435 -6.72 -1.00 -11.27
C LYS A 435 -5.45 -1.40 -12.01
N GLU A 436 -4.42 -0.56 -12.01
CA GLU A 436 -3.13 -0.88 -12.63
C GLU A 436 -2.43 -2.05 -11.95
N GLU A 437 -2.38 -2.08 -10.62
CA GLU A 437 -1.81 -3.19 -9.85
C GLU A 437 -2.53 -4.50 -10.16
N GLU A 438 -3.86 -4.48 -10.20
CA GLU A 438 -4.65 -5.65 -10.58
C GLU A 438 -4.36 -6.12 -12.02
N GLN A 439 -4.18 -5.18 -12.96
CA GLN A 439 -3.78 -5.52 -14.34
C GLN A 439 -2.36 -6.10 -14.40
N LYS A 440 -1.40 -5.52 -13.68
CA LYS A 440 -0.02 -6.02 -13.59
C LYS A 440 0.01 -7.43 -13.00
N ASP A 441 -0.78 -7.68 -11.96
CA ASP A 441 -0.88 -9.00 -11.35
C ASP A 441 -1.57 -10.02 -12.26
N LYS A 442 -2.65 -9.64 -12.95
CA LYS A 442 -3.27 -10.49 -13.99
C LYS A 442 -2.28 -10.82 -15.11
N GLN A 443 -1.47 -9.85 -15.54
CA GLN A 443 -0.42 -10.09 -16.55
C GLN A 443 0.68 -11.01 -16.02
N ARG A 444 1.11 -10.85 -14.76
CA ARG A 444 2.08 -11.75 -14.12
C ARG A 444 1.54 -13.17 -14.03
N GLN A 445 0.30 -13.34 -13.58
CA GLN A 445 -0.38 -14.65 -13.53
C GLN A 445 -0.46 -15.27 -14.93
N ARG A 446 -0.85 -14.51 -15.96
CA ARG A 446 -0.84 -14.99 -17.36
C ARG A 446 0.54 -15.46 -17.82
N LYS A 447 1.60 -14.69 -17.56
CA LYS A 447 2.98 -15.07 -17.90
C LYS A 447 3.45 -16.33 -17.18
N ILE A 448 3.06 -16.51 -15.92
CA ILE A 448 3.37 -17.74 -15.16
C ILE A 448 2.67 -18.94 -15.80
N LEU A 449 1.36 -18.82 -16.07
CA LEU A 449 0.58 -19.87 -16.74
C LEU A 449 1.14 -20.21 -18.14
N GLU A 450 1.54 -19.20 -18.92
CA GLU A 450 2.18 -19.41 -20.22
C GLU A 450 3.50 -20.17 -20.10
N LYS A 451 4.34 -19.84 -19.10
CA LYS A 451 5.58 -20.58 -18.81
C LYS A 451 5.30 -22.01 -18.40
N ASP A 452 4.30 -22.25 -17.54
CA ASP A 452 3.94 -23.60 -17.10
C ASP A 452 3.42 -24.45 -18.26
N ILE A 453 2.59 -23.86 -19.14
CA ILE A 453 2.12 -24.52 -20.38
C ILE A 453 3.31 -24.82 -21.31
N ALA A 454 4.24 -23.88 -21.46
CA ALA A 454 5.43 -24.08 -22.29
C ALA A 454 6.34 -25.20 -21.74
N LEU A 455 6.56 -25.24 -20.42
CA LEU A 455 7.30 -26.30 -19.74
C LEU A 455 6.62 -27.67 -19.90
N GLN A 456 5.29 -27.72 -19.77
CA GLN A 456 4.55 -28.96 -20.01
C GLN A 456 4.64 -29.42 -21.46
N LYS A 457 4.54 -28.50 -22.44
CA LYS A 457 4.72 -28.82 -23.86
C LYS A 457 6.15 -29.29 -24.16
N ALA A 458 7.17 -28.67 -23.58
CA ALA A 458 8.56 -29.09 -23.73
C ALA A 458 8.78 -30.50 -23.16
N LYS A 459 8.30 -30.78 -21.95
CA LYS A 459 8.37 -32.12 -21.35
C LYS A 459 7.65 -33.17 -22.19
N LYS A 460 6.46 -32.86 -22.72
CA LYS A 460 5.75 -33.75 -23.64
C LYS A 460 6.58 -34.04 -24.89
N LYS A 461 7.13 -33.00 -25.53
CA LYS A 461 7.98 -33.14 -26.72
C LYS A 461 9.26 -33.93 -26.43
N GLU A 462 9.91 -33.72 -25.30
CA GLU A 462 11.07 -34.52 -24.87
C GLU A 462 10.69 -35.98 -24.67
N SER A 463 9.54 -36.26 -24.05
CA SER A 463 9.05 -37.62 -23.86
C SER A 463 8.70 -38.31 -25.19
N GLU A 464 8.13 -37.57 -26.15
CA GLU A 464 7.86 -38.06 -27.50
C GLU A 464 9.16 -38.33 -28.27
N ASN A 465 10.16 -37.45 -28.16
CA ASN A 465 11.47 -37.64 -28.76
C ASN A 465 12.23 -38.83 -28.18
N LEU A 466 12.13 -39.06 -26.86
CA LEU A 466 12.74 -40.23 -26.22
C LEU A 466 12.09 -41.52 -26.72
N LYS A 467 10.75 -41.56 -26.78
CA LYS A 467 10.02 -42.70 -27.37
C LYS A 467 10.41 -42.94 -28.82
N LEU A 468 10.59 -41.88 -29.61
CA LEU A 468 10.98 -42.00 -31.01
C LEU A 468 12.40 -42.58 -31.14
N LYS A 469 13.34 -42.15 -30.29
CA LYS A 469 14.69 -42.72 -30.23
C LYS A 469 14.69 -44.19 -29.81
N GLU A 470 13.88 -44.56 -28.83
CA GLU A 470 13.73 -45.96 -28.41
C GLU A 470 13.21 -46.82 -29.58
N ILE A 471 12.23 -46.31 -30.34
CA ILE A 471 11.73 -46.97 -31.56
C ILE A 471 12.81 -47.08 -32.64
N ASP A 472 13.60 -46.03 -32.88
CA ASP A 472 14.69 -46.05 -33.85
C ASP A 472 15.79 -47.05 -33.44
N GLU A 473 16.14 -47.13 -32.15
CA GLU A 473 17.10 -48.10 -31.61
C GLU A 473 16.58 -49.54 -31.69
N GLU A 474 15.28 -49.75 -31.49
CA GLU A 474 14.62 -51.04 -31.73
C GLU A 474 14.66 -51.43 -33.22
N LEU A 475 14.35 -50.49 -34.11
CA LEU A 475 14.42 -50.71 -35.56
C LEU A 475 15.86 -51.00 -36.02
N GLU A 476 16.88 -50.33 -35.47
CA GLU A 476 18.28 -50.65 -35.74
C GLU A 476 18.69 -52.04 -35.24
N ARG A 477 18.20 -52.44 -34.06
CA ARG A 477 18.44 -53.80 -33.54
C ARG A 477 17.84 -54.85 -34.47
N VAL A 478 16.59 -54.64 -34.90
CA VAL A 478 15.93 -55.52 -35.87
C VAL A 478 16.69 -55.55 -37.20
N ARG A 479 17.14 -54.41 -37.74
CA ARG A 479 17.95 -54.37 -38.97
C ARG A 479 19.27 -55.14 -38.84
N LYS A 480 19.97 -55.02 -37.70
CA LYS A 480 21.21 -55.77 -37.44
C LYS A 480 20.96 -57.27 -37.33
N GLU A 481 19.82 -57.67 -36.77
CA GLU A 481 19.38 -59.07 -36.73
C GLU A 481 19.00 -59.58 -38.12
N GLU A 482 18.27 -58.81 -38.92
CA GLU A 482 17.96 -59.11 -40.32
C GLU A 482 19.22 -59.24 -41.18
N GLU A 483 20.20 -58.34 -41.04
CA GLU A 483 21.49 -58.43 -41.74
C GLU A 483 22.30 -59.67 -41.33
N ARG A 484 22.27 -60.05 -40.04
CA ARG A 484 22.88 -61.31 -39.58
C ARG A 484 22.21 -62.50 -40.25
N LEU A 485 20.88 -62.54 -40.24
CA LEU A 485 20.10 -63.60 -40.89
C LEU A 485 20.34 -63.63 -42.40
N GLN A 486 20.43 -62.49 -43.09
CA GLN A 486 20.77 -62.41 -44.52
C GLN A 486 22.18 -62.92 -44.81
N LYS A 487 23.17 -62.57 -43.98
CA LYS A 487 24.54 -63.11 -44.10
C LYS A 487 24.57 -64.61 -43.87
N GLU A 488 23.74 -65.12 -42.96
CA GLU A 488 23.60 -66.54 -42.68
C GLU A 488 22.90 -67.27 -43.84
N ILE A 489 21.86 -66.69 -44.43
CA ILE A 489 21.18 -67.17 -45.65
C ILE A 489 22.16 -67.16 -46.85
N MET A 490 22.95 -66.11 -47.04
CA MET A 490 23.98 -66.05 -48.09
C MET A 490 25.10 -67.06 -47.85
N ALA A 491 25.49 -67.33 -46.59
CA ALA A 491 26.45 -68.38 -46.26
C ALA A 491 25.87 -69.78 -46.54
N MET A 492 24.58 -69.99 -46.28
CA MET A 492 23.84 -71.20 -46.62
C MET A 492 23.69 -71.38 -48.14
N GLN A 493 23.43 -70.30 -48.88
CA GLN A 493 23.40 -70.30 -50.34
C GLN A 493 24.78 -70.51 -50.96
N ARG A 494 25.87 -69.99 -50.37
CA ARG A 494 27.25 -70.30 -50.81
C ARG A 494 27.65 -71.75 -50.54
N LYS A 495 27.10 -72.38 -49.50
CA LYS A 495 27.29 -73.82 -49.20
C LYS A 495 26.45 -74.73 -50.12
N ARG A 496 25.43 -74.21 -50.79
CA ARG A 496 24.70 -74.90 -51.87
C ARG A 496 25.17 -74.33 -53.21
N GLY A 497 26.19 -74.95 -53.80
CA GLY A 497 26.74 -74.55 -55.12
C GLY A 497 25.67 -74.37 -56.23
N PRO A 498 26.02 -73.73 -57.36
CA PRO A 498 25.05 -73.25 -58.34
C PRO A 498 24.16 -74.40 -58.85
N LEU A 499 22.84 -74.13 -58.97
CA LEU A 499 21.89 -75.02 -59.62
C LEU A 499 22.41 -75.37 -61.01
N ARG A 500 22.81 -76.64 -61.19
CA ARG A 500 23.20 -77.22 -62.47
C ARG A 500 22.08 -77.00 -63.50
N PRO A 501 22.38 -76.54 -64.73
CA PRO A 501 21.39 -76.56 -65.80
C PRO A 501 21.07 -78.02 -66.20
N PRO A 502 19.85 -78.30 -66.68
CA PRO A 502 19.43 -79.66 -67.01
C PRO A 502 20.18 -80.15 -68.27
N PRO A 503 20.54 -81.45 -68.36
CA PRO A 503 21.31 -81.97 -69.49
C PRO A 503 20.41 -82.11 -70.73
N ARG A 504 20.89 -81.60 -71.86
CA ARG A 504 20.29 -81.87 -73.18
C ARG A 504 20.76 -83.21 -73.72
N SER A 505 19.77 -84.01 -74.10
CA SER A 505 19.74 -85.05 -75.14
C SER A 505 20.27 -86.46 -74.85
N ARG A 506 19.39 -87.44 -75.05
CA ARG A 506 19.50 -88.37 -76.18
C ARG A 506 18.11 -88.75 -76.69
N LEU A 507 17.92 -88.49 -77.99
CA LEU A 507 16.88 -89.08 -78.82
C LEU A 507 17.00 -90.60 -78.79
N PHE A 508 15.89 -91.28 -78.54
CA PHE A 508 15.58 -92.57 -79.13
C PHE A 508 14.32 -92.38 -79.97
N TYR A 509 14.34 -93.00 -81.16
CA TYR A 509 13.22 -93.12 -82.09
C TYR A 509 11.97 -93.69 -81.43
#